data_AF-A0A7C5QD99-F1
#
_entry.id   AF-A0A7C5QD99-F1
#
_cell.length_a   1.000
_cell.length_b   1.000
_cell.length_c   1.000
_cell.angle_alpha   90.00
_cell.angle_beta   90.00
_cell.angle_gamma   90.00
#
_symmetry.space_group_name_H-M   'P 1'
#
loop_
_entity.id
_entity.type
_entity.pdbx_description
1 polymer ?
#
loop_
_entity_poly.entity_id
_entity_poly.type
_entity_poly.pdbx_seq_one_letter_code
_entity_poly.pdbx_strand_id
1 'polypeptide(L)'
;MAITAKPSWRDVLADVQQRLPVGQQFAQEAFTSDHRHLVMVKVNQLRPDTFYWFDEMTVCALFEAVMDDAVHRNGGRLTLSYTASDELKAHVHRLQHAASKLEQIRVLSVGRPLNQIRNTPRLDYFDIAGTPLAPYRIVLAEGRIPRLFIVREERPTAAAAPRSLGFFSSDGDMVDEMAEEIEALTRGIGRRLATFERLQQLHQTTQQISRELESYARRMELAVQRARRRPDLLTPARFERIVAQSISKLEALKEIPQRALRAMNKPQR
;
A
#
# COMPACT_ATOMS: atom_id res chain seq x y z
N MET A 1 23.56 12.48 26.95
CA MET A 1 22.24 12.19 26.33
C MET A 1 22.47 12.05 24.83
N ALA A 2 22.41 10.83 24.31
CA ALA A 2 22.59 10.59 22.88
C ALA A 2 21.34 11.09 22.14
N ILE A 3 21.54 11.98 21.17
CA ILE A 3 20.52 12.35 20.19
C ILE A 3 20.32 11.10 19.32
N THR A 4 19.43 10.21 19.73
CA THR A 4 18.99 9.09 18.89
C THR A 4 18.31 9.69 17.67
N ALA A 5 18.96 9.53 16.51
CA ALA A 5 18.47 9.97 15.22
C ALA A 5 16.98 9.65 15.07
N LYS A 6 16.20 10.57 14.48
CA LYS A 6 14.78 10.33 14.15
C LYS A 6 14.72 9.02 13.36
N PRO A 7 14.13 7.95 13.92
CA PRO A 7 14.31 6.66 13.32
C PRO A 7 13.32 6.52 12.15
N SER A 8 13.85 6.02 11.05
CA SER A 8 13.29 6.14 9.70
C SER A 8 12.41 4.92 9.40
N TRP A 9 11.46 5.04 8.47
CA TRP A 9 10.75 3.88 7.90
C TRP A 9 11.72 2.79 7.40
N ARG A 10 12.97 3.16 7.08
CA ARG A 10 14.06 2.24 6.71
C ARG A 10 14.37 1.18 7.78
N ASP A 11 14.20 1.49 9.06
CA ASP A 11 14.49 0.56 10.15
C ASP A 11 13.49 -0.61 10.15
N VAL A 12 12.20 -0.29 9.97
CA VAL A 12 11.12 -1.29 9.82
C VAL A 12 11.40 -2.19 8.62
N LEU A 13 11.85 -1.63 7.50
CA LEU A 13 12.14 -2.42 6.32
C LEU A 13 13.36 -3.33 6.46
N ALA A 14 14.39 -2.87 7.16
CA ALA A 14 15.55 -3.69 7.46
C ALA A 14 15.14 -4.90 8.32
N ASP A 15 14.28 -4.69 9.31
CA ASP A 15 13.72 -5.77 10.13
C ASP A 15 12.90 -6.76 9.29
N VAL A 16 12.03 -6.27 8.39
CA VAL A 16 11.30 -7.13 7.43
C VAL A 16 12.25 -8.00 6.62
N GLN A 17 13.32 -7.42 6.07
CA GLN A 17 14.29 -8.17 5.27
C GLN A 17 15.02 -9.25 6.06
N GLN A 18 15.28 -9.02 7.36
CA GLN A 18 15.91 -10.01 8.24
C GLN A 18 14.97 -11.19 8.54
N ARG A 19 13.66 -10.98 8.51
CA ARG A 19 12.64 -12.02 8.75
C ARG A 19 12.33 -12.86 7.51
N LEU A 20 12.70 -12.39 6.33
CA LEU A 20 12.42 -13.08 5.08
C LEU A 20 13.54 -14.05 4.69
N PRO A 21 13.23 -15.15 3.98
CA PRO A 21 14.24 -16.03 3.42
C PRO A 21 15.21 -15.28 2.51
N VAL A 22 16.47 -15.72 2.49
CA VAL A 22 17.50 -15.14 1.63
C VAL A 22 17.05 -15.18 0.17
N GLY A 23 17.06 -14.03 -0.50
CA GLY A 23 16.66 -13.91 -1.91
C GLY A 23 15.16 -13.66 -2.14
N GLN A 24 14.35 -13.58 -1.07
CA GLN A 24 12.98 -13.10 -1.17
C GLN A 24 12.97 -11.61 -1.54
N GLN A 25 12.11 -11.24 -2.50
CA GLN A 25 12.02 -9.88 -3.03
C GLN A 25 10.55 -9.47 -3.14
N PHE A 26 10.28 -8.18 -3.00
CA PHE A 26 8.92 -7.64 -3.07
C PHE A 26 8.46 -7.56 -4.51
N ALA A 27 7.19 -7.82 -4.80
CA ALA A 27 6.68 -7.72 -6.16
C ALA A 27 5.98 -6.37 -6.36
N GLN A 28 6.45 -5.60 -7.35
CA GLN A 28 5.83 -4.36 -7.79
C GLN A 28 5.43 -4.47 -9.26
N GLU A 29 4.32 -3.87 -9.64
CA GLU A 29 4.01 -3.70 -11.07
C GLU A 29 5.03 -2.78 -11.72
N ALA A 30 5.64 -3.24 -12.80
CA ALA A 30 6.48 -2.45 -13.69
C ALA A 30 6.27 -2.89 -15.15
N PHE A 31 7.10 -2.34 -16.03
CA PHE A 31 7.02 -2.59 -17.47
C PHE A 31 8.19 -3.44 -17.95
N THR A 32 7.92 -4.27 -18.94
CA THR A 32 8.98 -4.95 -19.70
C THR A 32 9.91 -3.92 -20.33
N SER A 33 11.13 -4.31 -20.69
CA SER A 33 12.08 -3.43 -21.40
C SER A 33 11.55 -2.94 -22.75
N ASP A 34 10.58 -3.64 -23.34
CA ASP A 34 9.86 -3.20 -24.53
C ASP A 34 8.57 -2.42 -24.22
N HIS A 35 8.25 -2.20 -22.94
CA HIS A 35 7.12 -1.40 -22.43
C HIS A 35 5.75 -1.80 -23.01
N ARG A 36 5.57 -3.08 -23.36
CA ARG A 36 4.33 -3.59 -23.98
C ARG A 36 3.41 -4.29 -23.00
N HIS A 37 3.97 -4.90 -21.96
CA HIS A 37 3.22 -5.71 -21.02
C HIS A 37 3.57 -5.30 -19.60
N LEU A 38 2.54 -5.37 -18.74
CA LEU A 38 2.76 -5.33 -17.31
C LEU A 38 3.51 -6.58 -16.88
N VAL A 39 4.53 -6.38 -16.08
CA VAL A 39 5.26 -7.45 -15.41
C VAL A 39 5.39 -7.14 -13.95
N MET A 40 5.29 -8.19 -13.15
CA MET A 40 5.62 -8.13 -11.74
C MET A 40 7.14 -8.19 -11.61
N VAL A 41 7.75 -7.07 -11.23
CA VAL A 41 9.19 -6.98 -11.03
C VAL A 41 9.49 -7.12 -9.54
N LYS A 42 10.51 -7.92 -9.27
CA LYS A 42 11.04 -8.09 -7.93
C LYS A 42 11.91 -6.89 -7.56
N VAL A 43 11.56 -6.20 -6.48
CA VAL A 43 12.29 -5.05 -5.95
C VAL A 43 12.94 -5.39 -4.61
N ASN A 44 14.13 -4.84 -4.39
CA ASN A 44 14.92 -5.06 -3.18
C ASN A 44 14.61 -4.08 -2.05
N GLN A 45 13.79 -3.04 -2.32
CA GLN A 45 13.49 -1.98 -1.37
C GLN A 45 12.03 -1.61 -1.46
N LEU A 46 11.34 -1.59 -0.31
CA LEU A 46 10.03 -0.97 -0.20
C LEU A 46 10.20 0.54 -0.09
N ARG A 47 9.24 1.27 -0.61
CA ARG A 47 9.10 2.72 -0.48
C ARG A 47 7.80 3.00 0.28
N PRO A 48 7.79 4.03 1.14
CA PRO A 48 6.54 4.49 1.70
C PRO A 48 5.60 4.96 0.57
N ASP A 49 4.31 4.94 0.87
CA ASP A 49 3.23 5.46 0.03
C ASP A 49 3.16 4.78 -1.35
N THR A 50 3.54 3.50 -1.39
CA THR A 50 3.59 2.69 -2.59
C THR A 50 2.82 1.40 -2.40
N PHE A 51 2.11 0.98 -3.45
CA PHE A 51 1.44 -0.31 -3.48
C PHE A 51 2.36 -1.42 -3.93
N TYR A 52 2.23 -2.55 -3.27
CA TYR A 52 2.98 -3.76 -3.55
C TYR A 52 2.07 -4.98 -3.51
N TRP A 53 2.50 -5.99 -4.24
CA TRP A 53 1.90 -7.31 -4.22
C TRP A 53 2.73 -8.21 -3.32
N PHE A 54 2.12 -8.66 -2.24
CA PHE A 54 2.77 -9.48 -1.23
C PHE A 54 2.25 -10.91 -1.29
N ASP A 55 3.15 -11.87 -1.06
CA ASP A 55 2.77 -13.21 -0.63
C ASP A 55 2.51 -13.23 0.88
N GLU A 56 1.94 -14.33 1.36
CA GLU A 56 1.56 -14.51 2.75
C GLU A 56 2.73 -14.32 3.73
N MET A 57 3.91 -14.88 3.41
CA MET A 57 5.10 -14.75 4.24
C MET A 57 5.54 -13.28 4.37
N THR A 58 5.51 -12.54 3.27
CA THR A 58 5.89 -11.13 3.26
C THR A 58 4.89 -10.27 4.04
N VAL A 59 3.60 -10.58 3.92
CA VAL A 59 2.56 -9.94 4.73
C VAL A 59 2.84 -10.16 6.23
N CYS A 60 3.10 -11.40 6.64
CA CYS A 60 3.39 -11.71 8.04
C CYS A 60 4.64 -10.97 8.54
N ALA A 61 5.73 -10.98 7.78
CA ALA A 61 6.96 -10.27 8.17
C ALA A 61 6.76 -8.75 8.33
N LEU A 62 6.04 -8.10 7.40
CA LEU A 62 5.70 -6.68 7.49
C LEU A 62 4.81 -6.36 8.69
N PHE A 63 3.77 -7.17 8.87
CA PHE A 63 2.84 -7.02 9.97
C PHE A 63 3.57 -7.09 11.32
N GLU A 64 4.42 -8.09 11.50
CA GLU A 64 5.19 -8.25 12.73
C GLU A 64 6.23 -7.15 12.93
N ALA A 65 6.95 -6.73 11.87
CA ALA A 65 7.94 -5.68 11.98
C ALA A 65 7.32 -4.34 12.38
N VAL A 66 6.16 -3.98 11.82
CA VAL A 66 5.44 -2.74 12.20
C VAL A 66 4.92 -2.83 13.63
N MET A 67 4.38 -3.98 14.03
CA MET A 67 3.94 -4.21 15.40
C MET A 67 5.10 -4.10 16.39
N ASP A 68 6.23 -4.75 16.11
CA ASP A 68 7.40 -4.73 16.99
C ASP A 68 8.00 -3.32 17.07
N ASP A 69 8.09 -2.59 15.94
CA ASP A 69 8.54 -1.19 15.93
C ASP A 69 7.65 -0.30 16.81
N ALA A 70 6.32 -0.46 16.71
CA ALA A 70 5.36 0.27 17.54
C ALA A 70 5.56 -0.04 19.04
N VAL A 71 5.74 -1.31 19.38
CA VAL A 71 5.94 -1.76 20.77
C VAL A 71 7.26 -1.27 21.35
N HIS A 72 8.35 -1.25 20.57
CA HIS A 72 9.66 -0.81 21.05
C HIS A 72 9.74 0.70 21.27
N ARG A 73 8.99 1.48 20.50
CA ARG A 73 9.04 2.94 20.56
C ARG A 73 8.21 3.55 21.69
N ASN A 74 7.44 2.73 22.40
CA ASN A 74 6.61 3.04 23.58
C ASN A 74 5.67 4.25 23.39
N GLY A 75 4.37 3.98 23.38
CA GLY A 75 3.33 5.01 23.48
C GLY A 75 2.22 4.88 22.44
N GLY A 76 1.12 5.58 22.69
CA GLY A 76 -0.02 5.67 21.79
C GLY A 76 -0.83 4.38 21.65
N ARG A 77 -1.62 4.30 20.58
CA ARG A 77 -2.60 3.25 20.33
C ARG A 77 -2.16 2.37 19.19
N LEU A 78 -2.44 1.07 19.28
CA LEU A 78 -2.18 0.12 18.22
C LEU A 78 -3.49 -0.55 17.79
N THR A 79 -3.87 -0.41 16.53
CA THR A 79 -4.98 -1.15 15.93
C THR A 79 -4.43 -2.28 15.05
N LEU A 80 -4.87 -3.50 15.33
CA LEU A 80 -4.51 -4.71 14.61
C LEU A 80 -5.75 -5.36 14.04
N SER A 81 -5.72 -5.79 12.77
CA SER A 81 -6.77 -6.65 12.21
C SER A 81 -6.26 -8.02 11.79
N TYR A 82 -7.06 -9.04 12.07
CA TYR A 82 -6.84 -10.43 11.69
C TYR A 82 -8.04 -10.94 10.90
N THR A 83 -7.78 -11.59 9.76
CA THR A 83 -8.83 -12.10 8.88
C THR A 83 -9.38 -13.44 9.37
N ALA A 84 -8.64 -14.15 10.23
CA ALA A 84 -9.08 -15.37 10.91
C ALA A 84 -8.68 -15.42 12.40
N SER A 85 -9.58 -15.96 13.24
CA SER A 85 -9.33 -16.09 14.69
C SER A 85 -8.17 -16.99 15.09
N ASP A 86 -7.75 -17.92 14.22
CA ASP A 86 -6.61 -18.81 14.49
C ASP A 86 -5.27 -18.07 14.39
N GLU A 87 -5.19 -17.03 13.56
CA GLU A 87 -4.03 -16.14 13.49
C GLU A 87 -3.86 -15.36 14.79
N LEU A 88 -4.98 -14.86 15.33
CA LEU A 88 -5.01 -14.17 16.61
C LEU A 88 -4.48 -15.08 17.74
N LYS A 89 -4.83 -16.37 17.74
CA LYS A 89 -4.34 -17.34 18.74
C LYS A 89 -2.81 -17.41 18.77
N ALA A 90 -2.18 -17.38 17.59
CA ALA A 90 -0.71 -17.43 17.49
C ALA A 90 -0.04 -16.18 18.10
N HIS A 91 -0.74 -15.05 18.17
CA HIS A 91 -0.19 -13.78 18.66
C HIS A 91 -0.62 -13.39 20.08
N VAL A 92 -1.50 -14.13 20.76
CA VAL A 92 -2.06 -13.71 22.07
C VAL A 92 -1.00 -13.34 23.09
N HIS A 93 -0.01 -14.19 23.32
CA HIS A 93 1.04 -13.91 24.32
C HIS A 93 1.84 -12.66 23.97
N ARG A 94 2.09 -12.42 22.68
CA ARG A 94 2.78 -11.23 22.20
C ARG A 94 1.92 -9.99 22.43
N LEU A 95 0.61 -10.06 22.16
CA LEU A 95 -0.33 -8.96 22.42
C LEU A 95 -0.43 -8.61 23.90
N GLN A 96 -0.45 -9.62 24.77
CA GLN A 96 -0.46 -9.41 26.23
C GLN A 96 0.81 -8.69 26.69
N HIS A 97 1.97 -9.07 26.16
CA HIS A 97 3.22 -8.38 26.45
C HIS A 97 3.23 -6.96 25.88
N ALA A 98 2.75 -6.76 24.64
CA ALA A 98 2.64 -5.44 24.01
C ALA A 98 1.72 -4.49 24.80
N ALA A 99 0.62 -5.00 25.38
CA ALA A 99 -0.33 -4.20 26.15
C ALA A 99 0.31 -3.53 27.39
N SER A 100 1.41 -4.09 27.91
CA SER A 100 2.17 -3.47 29.01
C SER A 100 2.91 -2.19 28.61
N LYS A 101 3.21 -2.02 27.31
CA LYS A 101 4.05 -0.94 26.76
C LYS A 101 3.27 0.14 26.02
N LEU A 102 2.02 -0.15 25.66
CA LEU A 102 1.15 0.73 24.89
C LEU A 102 0.01 1.28 25.76
N GLU A 103 -0.61 2.37 25.31
CA GLU A 103 -1.76 2.95 26.00
C GLU A 103 -3.00 2.09 25.79
N GLN A 104 -3.18 1.61 24.56
CA GLN A 104 -4.32 0.80 24.15
C GLN A 104 -3.95 -0.04 22.92
N ILE A 105 -4.47 -1.26 22.87
CA ILE A 105 -4.42 -2.13 21.71
C ILE A 105 -5.85 -2.49 21.34
N ARG A 106 -6.23 -2.15 20.11
CA ARG A 106 -7.50 -2.53 19.50
C ARG A 106 -7.27 -3.72 18.58
N VAL A 107 -7.95 -4.82 18.84
CA VAL A 107 -7.92 -6.04 18.03
C VAL A 107 -9.23 -6.18 17.28
N LEU A 108 -9.15 -6.18 15.95
CA LEU A 108 -10.26 -6.39 15.03
C LEU A 108 -10.10 -7.80 14.46
N SER A 109 -11.05 -8.71 14.69
CA SER A 109 -10.90 -10.07 14.16
C SER A 109 -12.24 -10.66 13.75
N VAL A 110 -12.24 -11.50 12.73
CA VAL A 110 -13.41 -12.31 12.39
C VAL A 110 -13.53 -13.45 13.40
N GLY A 111 -14.67 -13.52 14.09
CA GLY A 111 -15.00 -14.63 14.98
C GLY A 111 -15.05 -14.26 16.45
N ARG A 112 -15.04 -15.29 17.32
CA ARG A 112 -15.22 -15.07 18.76
C ARG A 112 -13.90 -14.65 19.43
N PRO A 113 -13.94 -13.67 20.35
CA PRO A 113 -12.78 -13.30 21.14
C PRO A 113 -12.29 -14.46 21.99
N LEU A 114 -10.97 -14.58 22.11
CA LEU A 114 -10.33 -15.52 23.03
C LEU A 114 -10.49 -15.00 24.47
N ASN A 115 -10.85 -15.88 25.41
CA ASN A 115 -11.02 -15.51 26.83
C ASN A 115 -9.78 -14.81 27.42
N GLN A 116 -8.59 -15.16 26.92
CA GLN A 116 -7.31 -14.58 27.32
C GLN A 116 -7.20 -13.09 26.94
N ILE A 117 -7.81 -12.67 25.83
CA ILE A 117 -7.79 -11.27 25.38
C ILE A 117 -8.80 -10.44 26.19
N ARG A 118 -10.01 -10.99 26.41
CA ARG A 118 -11.08 -10.30 27.15
C ARG A 118 -10.67 -9.80 28.53
N ASN A 119 -9.78 -10.53 29.20
CA ASN A 119 -9.37 -10.23 30.57
C ASN A 119 -8.06 -9.42 30.63
N THR A 120 -7.45 -9.10 29.50
CA THR A 120 -6.18 -8.36 29.51
C THR A 120 -6.46 -6.85 29.48
N PRO A 121 -5.96 -6.07 30.45
CA PRO A 121 -6.16 -4.63 30.46
C PRO A 121 -5.54 -3.98 29.22
N ARG A 122 -6.17 -2.91 28.72
CA ARG A 122 -5.76 -2.15 27.51
C ARG A 122 -5.90 -2.91 26.19
N LEU A 123 -6.49 -4.11 26.20
CA LEU A 123 -6.80 -4.86 24.98
C LEU A 123 -8.30 -4.85 24.74
N ASP A 124 -8.73 -4.11 23.71
CA ASP A 124 -10.12 -4.08 23.28
C ASP A 124 -10.31 -4.96 22.06
N TYR A 125 -11.32 -5.82 22.10
CA TYR A 125 -11.65 -6.73 20.99
C TYR A 125 -12.93 -6.30 20.30
N PHE A 126 -12.90 -6.32 18.97
CA PHE A 126 -14.05 -6.08 18.11
C PHE A 126 -14.20 -7.23 17.11
N ASP A 127 -15.38 -7.85 17.11
CA ASP A 127 -15.73 -8.81 16.05
C ASP A 127 -16.12 -8.04 14.79
N ILE A 128 -15.41 -8.30 13.70
CA ILE A 128 -15.62 -7.65 12.41
C ILE A 128 -16.34 -8.55 11.40
N ALA A 129 -16.94 -9.66 11.85
CA ALA A 129 -17.73 -10.55 11.01
C ALA A 129 -18.81 -9.79 10.23
N GLY A 130 -18.79 -9.92 8.90
CA GLY A 130 -19.74 -9.25 8.00
C GLY A 130 -19.47 -7.76 7.76
N THR A 131 -18.42 -7.18 8.34
CA THR A 131 -18.04 -5.78 8.09
C THR A 131 -17.09 -5.64 6.89
N PRO A 132 -16.96 -4.44 6.29
CA PRO A 132 -16.02 -4.19 5.20
C PRO A 132 -14.54 -4.36 5.56
N LEU A 133 -14.20 -4.46 6.86
CA LEU A 133 -12.83 -4.66 7.34
C LEU A 133 -12.39 -6.13 7.33
N ALA A 134 -13.34 -7.07 7.24
CA ALA A 134 -13.06 -8.51 7.27
C ALA A 134 -11.96 -9.01 6.30
N PRO A 135 -11.83 -8.50 5.05
CA PRO A 135 -10.79 -8.96 4.11
C PRO A 135 -9.46 -8.21 4.27
N TYR A 136 -9.32 -7.32 5.26
CA TYR A 136 -8.12 -6.52 5.45
C TYR A 136 -7.32 -7.00 6.66
N ARG A 137 -6.00 -7.08 6.48
CA ARG A 137 -5.03 -7.18 7.57
C ARG A 137 -4.35 -5.83 7.74
N ILE A 138 -4.42 -5.28 8.95
CA ILE A 138 -4.08 -3.88 9.27
C ILE A 138 -3.18 -3.88 10.51
N VAL A 139 -2.10 -3.10 10.46
CA VAL A 139 -1.34 -2.64 11.63
C VAL A 139 -1.27 -1.13 11.55
N LEU A 140 -1.93 -0.47 12.48
CA LEU A 140 -1.98 0.98 12.58
C LEU A 140 -1.48 1.38 13.97
N ALA A 141 -0.32 2.01 14.03
CA ALA A 141 0.23 2.57 15.25
C ALA A 141 0.03 4.09 15.25
N GLU A 142 -0.86 4.56 16.11
CA GLU A 142 -1.10 5.97 16.42
C GLU A 142 -0.11 6.39 17.51
N GLY A 143 0.69 7.43 17.29
CA GLY A 143 1.67 7.86 18.27
C GLY A 143 2.67 8.86 17.72
N ARG A 144 3.75 9.11 18.46
CA ARG A 144 4.79 10.08 18.04
C ARG A 144 5.39 9.75 16.68
N ILE A 145 5.43 8.48 16.34
CA ILE A 145 5.97 7.96 15.09
C ILE A 145 4.89 7.09 14.46
N PRO A 146 3.95 7.69 13.70
CA PRO A 146 2.80 6.96 13.18
C PRO A 146 3.22 5.97 12.10
N ARG A 147 2.55 4.82 12.07
CA ARG A 147 2.80 3.76 11.09
C ARG A 147 1.49 3.13 10.66
N LEU A 148 1.37 2.91 9.35
CA LEU A 148 0.27 2.16 8.76
C LEU A 148 0.84 1.10 7.83
N PHE A 149 0.47 -0.14 8.08
CA PHE A 149 0.50 -1.20 7.09
C PHE A 149 -0.91 -1.73 6.92
N ILE A 150 -1.39 -1.77 5.69
CA ILE A 150 -2.69 -2.30 5.36
C ILE A 150 -2.57 -3.16 4.11
N VAL A 151 -3.18 -4.33 4.15
CA VAL A 151 -3.23 -5.24 3.02
C VAL A 151 -4.65 -5.78 2.84
N ARG A 152 -5.09 -5.87 1.59
CA ARG A 152 -6.34 -6.53 1.22
C ARG A 152 -6.02 -7.90 0.64
N GLU A 153 -6.63 -8.94 1.20
CA GLU A 153 -6.58 -10.27 0.61
C GLU A 153 -7.28 -10.24 -0.76
N GLU A 154 -6.59 -10.73 -1.78
CA GLU A 154 -7.25 -10.97 -3.07
C GLU A 154 -7.70 -12.41 -3.16
N ARG A 155 -8.92 -12.61 -3.68
CA ARG A 155 -9.40 -13.96 -3.97
C ARG A 155 -8.49 -14.56 -5.04
N PRO A 156 -7.86 -15.72 -4.79
CA PRO A 156 -7.02 -16.34 -5.79
C PRO A 156 -7.85 -16.63 -7.04
N THR A 157 -7.36 -16.18 -8.20
CA THR A 157 -7.82 -16.76 -9.47
C THR A 157 -7.23 -18.16 -9.57
N ALA A 158 -7.94 -19.11 -10.20
CA ALA A 158 -7.54 -20.52 -10.25
C ALA A 158 -6.11 -20.78 -10.81
N ALA A 159 -5.50 -19.78 -11.45
CA ALA A 159 -4.18 -19.86 -12.07
C ALA A 159 -3.07 -19.09 -11.33
N ALA A 160 -3.37 -18.37 -10.25
CA ALA A 160 -2.40 -17.54 -9.54
C ALA A 160 -2.22 -17.98 -8.08
N ALA A 161 -0.97 -17.97 -7.61
CA ALA A 161 -0.69 -18.08 -6.18
C ALA A 161 -1.43 -16.96 -5.43
N PRO A 162 -1.96 -17.22 -4.22
CA PRO A 162 -2.63 -16.20 -3.43
C PRO A 162 -1.67 -15.03 -3.19
N ARG A 163 -2.14 -13.84 -3.52
CA ARG A 163 -1.41 -12.59 -3.31
C ARG A 163 -2.34 -11.58 -2.68
N SER A 164 -1.74 -10.63 -2.00
CA SER A 164 -2.46 -9.58 -1.30
C SER A 164 -1.91 -8.23 -1.75
N LEU A 165 -2.80 -7.29 -2.00
CA LEU A 165 -2.44 -5.93 -2.38
C LEU A 165 -2.23 -5.12 -1.11
N GLY A 166 -1.00 -4.66 -0.88
CA GLY A 166 -0.62 -3.96 0.34
C GLY A 166 -0.12 -2.54 0.10
N PHE A 167 -0.26 -1.72 1.13
CA PHE A 167 0.17 -0.34 1.20
C PHE A 167 0.82 -0.09 2.57
N PHE A 168 1.94 0.64 2.55
CA PHE A 168 2.67 1.02 3.75
C PHE A 168 2.89 2.53 3.76
N SER A 169 2.63 3.17 4.90
CA SER A 169 2.88 4.60 5.10
C SER A 169 3.41 4.89 6.50
N SER A 170 4.17 5.98 6.57
CA SER A 170 4.64 6.61 7.81
C SER A 170 4.18 8.06 7.94
N ASP A 171 3.28 8.50 7.06
CA ASP A 171 2.74 9.85 7.04
C ASP A 171 1.65 9.98 8.11
N GLY A 172 1.76 11.01 8.97
CA GLY A 172 0.86 11.21 10.10
C GLY A 172 -0.57 11.51 9.64
N ASP A 173 -0.72 12.39 8.65
CA ASP A 173 -2.04 12.78 8.13
C ASP A 173 -2.77 11.56 7.53
N MET A 174 -2.03 10.68 6.86
CA MET A 174 -2.57 9.43 6.29
C MET A 174 -2.97 8.43 7.37
N VAL A 175 -2.16 8.30 8.44
CA VAL A 175 -2.48 7.42 9.57
C VAL A 175 -3.72 7.92 10.31
N ASP A 176 -3.82 9.22 10.56
CA ASP A 176 -4.96 9.82 11.24
C ASP A 176 -6.25 9.66 10.41
N GLU A 177 -6.21 9.93 9.09
CA GLU A 177 -7.35 9.71 8.19
C GLU A 177 -7.80 8.24 8.18
N MET A 178 -6.85 7.30 8.17
CA MET A 178 -7.16 5.87 8.21
C MET A 178 -7.73 5.44 9.57
N ALA A 179 -7.23 6.02 10.67
CA ALA A 179 -7.72 5.74 12.02
C ALA A 179 -9.19 6.17 12.17
N GLU A 180 -9.53 7.38 11.72
CA GLU A 180 -10.91 7.89 11.71
C GLU A 180 -11.84 7.00 10.88
N GLU A 181 -11.39 6.55 9.70
CA GLU A 181 -12.18 5.70 8.83
C GLU A 181 -12.43 4.31 9.43
N ILE A 182 -11.42 3.70 10.03
CA ILE A 182 -11.56 2.43 10.77
C ILE A 182 -12.53 2.61 11.95
N GLU A 183 -12.47 3.73 12.66
CA GLU A 183 -13.40 4.01 13.76
C GLU A 183 -14.84 4.21 13.26
N ALA A 184 -15.03 4.86 12.11
CA ALA A 184 -16.35 5.00 11.50
C ALA A 184 -16.92 3.65 11.05
N LEU A 185 -16.08 2.76 10.51
CA LEU A 185 -16.48 1.41 10.08
C LEU A 185 -16.87 0.52 11.25
N THR A 186 -16.07 0.53 12.33
CA THR A 186 -16.36 -0.25 13.55
C THR A 186 -17.62 0.25 14.26
N ARG A 187 -17.97 1.54 14.13
CA ARG A 187 -19.25 2.11 14.59
C ARG A 187 -20.43 1.89 13.63
N GLY A 188 -20.21 1.26 12.48
CA GLY A 188 -21.25 1.02 11.46
C GLY A 188 -21.71 2.27 10.70
N ILE A 189 -20.98 3.39 10.83
CA ILE A 189 -21.25 4.65 10.12
C ILE A 189 -20.64 4.59 8.72
N GLY A 190 -19.49 3.93 8.58
CA GLY A 190 -18.79 3.72 7.32
C GLY A 190 -19.29 2.50 6.53
N ARG A 191 -19.04 2.50 5.21
CA ARG A 191 -19.41 1.38 4.31
C ARG A 191 -18.22 0.67 3.66
N ARG A 192 -17.04 1.28 3.67
CA ARG A 192 -15.79 0.77 3.07
C ARG A 192 -14.59 1.56 3.58
N LEU A 193 -13.38 1.10 3.24
CA LEU A 193 -12.12 1.86 3.36
C LEU A 193 -11.87 2.69 2.09
N ALA A 194 -12.62 3.78 1.94
CA ALA A 194 -12.55 4.70 0.82
C ALA A 194 -11.16 5.32 0.63
N THR A 195 -10.41 5.61 1.70
CA THR A 195 -9.05 6.16 1.55
C THR A 195 -8.11 5.16 0.89
N PHE A 196 -8.15 3.90 1.31
CA PHE A 196 -7.37 2.84 0.69
C PHE A 196 -7.76 2.63 -0.78
N GLU A 197 -9.06 2.60 -1.10
CA GLU A 197 -9.54 2.49 -2.49
C GLU A 197 -9.11 3.68 -3.36
N ARG A 198 -9.16 4.90 -2.83
CA ARG A 198 -8.69 6.11 -3.51
C ARG A 198 -7.21 6.04 -3.82
N LEU A 199 -6.40 5.65 -2.83
CA LEU A 199 -4.96 5.49 -3.02
C LEU A 199 -4.65 4.44 -4.09
N GLN A 200 -5.39 3.32 -4.08
CA GLN A 200 -5.25 2.28 -5.09
C GLN A 200 -5.59 2.83 -6.49
N GLN A 201 -6.68 3.58 -6.64
CA GLN A 201 -7.07 4.18 -7.92
C GLN A 201 -6.03 5.19 -8.41
N LEU A 202 -5.50 6.02 -7.51
CA LEU A 202 -4.43 6.97 -7.84
C LEU A 202 -3.17 6.25 -8.28
N HIS A 203 -2.81 5.15 -7.61
CA HIS A 203 -1.70 4.31 -8.01
C HIS A 203 -1.90 3.73 -9.41
N GLN A 204 -3.07 3.12 -9.68
CA GLN A 204 -3.41 2.56 -10.98
C GLN A 204 -3.40 3.63 -12.09
N THR A 205 -3.93 4.82 -11.81
CA THR A 205 -3.93 5.94 -12.75
C THR A 205 -2.50 6.43 -13.03
N THR A 206 -1.67 6.54 -12.00
CA THR A 206 -0.25 6.92 -12.14
C THR A 206 0.52 5.89 -12.97
N GLN A 207 0.26 4.60 -12.73
CA GLN A 207 0.82 3.51 -13.53
C GLN A 207 0.36 3.60 -14.99
N GLN A 208 -0.92 3.88 -15.24
CA GLN A 208 -1.43 4.07 -16.60
C GLN A 208 -0.79 5.26 -17.31
N ILE A 209 -0.65 6.41 -16.64
CA ILE A 209 0.00 7.58 -17.24
C ILE A 209 1.47 7.28 -17.54
N SER A 210 2.16 6.60 -16.63
CA SER A 210 3.55 6.17 -16.85
C SER A 210 3.67 5.26 -18.09
N ARG A 211 2.73 4.31 -18.29
CA ARG A 211 2.64 3.48 -19.51
C ARG A 211 2.53 4.32 -20.77
N GLU A 212 1.62 5.28 -20.75
CA GLU A 212 1.36 6.11 -21.91
C GLU A 212 2.58 6.98 -22.24
N LEU A 213 3.21 7.58 -21.23
CA LEU A 213 4.44 8.37 -21.38
C LEU A 213 5.61 7.55 -21.95
N GLU A 214 5.85 6.36 -21.42
CA GLU A 214 6.90 5.46 -21.94
C GLU A 214 6.62 5.04 -23.40
N SER A 215 5.37 4.72 -23.72
CA SER A 215 4.94 4.43 -25.09
C SER A 215 5.14 5.62 -26.04
N TYR A 216 4.95 6.86 -25.57
CA TYR A 216 5.23 8.06 -26.35
C TYR A 216 6.73 8.29 -26.53
N ALA A 217 7.53 8.18 -25.48
CA ALA A 217 8.99 8.30 -25.54
C ALA A 217 9.57 7.32 -26.58
N ARG A 218 9.12 6.06 -26.58
CA ARG A 218 9.56 5.04 -27.55
C ARG A 218 9.18 5.39 -29.00
N ARG A 219 7.96 5.88 -29.23
CA ARG A 219 7.53 6.30 -30.57
C ARG A 219 8.37 7.46 -31.09
N MET A 220 8.71 8.40 -30.22
CA MET A 220 9.57 9.52 -30.56
C MET A 220 11.00 9.07 -30.87
N GLU A 221 11.56 8.16 -30.06
CA GLU A 221 12.88 7.59 -30.31
C GLU A 221 12.96 6.86 -31.66
N LEU A 222 11.97 6.01 -31.98
CA LEU A 222 11.89 5.33 -33.27
C LEU A 222 11.72 6.30 -34.44
N ALA A 223 10.96 7.38 -34.26
CA ALA A 223 10.83 8.43 -35.26
C ALA A 223 12.18 9.13 -35.52
N VAL A 224 12.94 9.45 -34.46
CA VAL A 224 14.28 10.04 -34.56
C VAL A 224 15.28 9.06 -35.20
N GLN A 225 15.27 7.78 -34.83
CA GLN A 225 16.13 6.78 -35.43
C GLN A 225 15.82 6.57 -36.93
N ARG A 226 14.53 6.56 -37.31
CA ARG A 226 14.10 6.52 -38.72
C ARG A 226 14.55 7.78 -39.48
N ALA A 227 14.45 8.95 -38.86
CA ALA A 227 14.96 10.21 -39.41
C ALA A 227 16.45 10.11 -39.74
N ARG A 228 17.25 9.61 -38.79
CA ARG A 228 18.70 9.47 -38.95
C ARG A 228 19.08 8.50 -40.07
N ARG A 229 18.28 7.44 -40.28
CA ARG A 229 18.50 6.45 -41.33
C ARG A 229 18.00 6.88 -42.71
N ARG A 230 17.09 7.87 -42.78
CA ARG A 230 16.52 8.44 -44.02
C ARG A 230 16.27 9.94 -43.82
N PRO A 231 17.31 10.78 -43.93
CA PRO A 231 17.21 12.21 -43.59
C PRO A 231 16.18 12.95 -44.46
N ASP A 232 15.99 12.49 -45.70
CA ASP A 232 15.04 13.02 -46.68
C ASP A 232 13.57 12.87 -46.27
N LEU A 233 13.26 11.99 -45.30
CA LEU A 233 11.89 11.76 -44.82
C LEU A 233 11.47 12.65 -43.65
N LEU A 234 12.41 13.31 -42.98
CA LEU A 234 12.16 14.15 -41.80
C LEU A 234 12.37 15.63 -42.12
N THR A 235 11.46 16.20 -42.89
CA THR A 235 11.44 17.64 -43.14
C THR A 235 11.13 18.42 -41.84
N PRO A 236 11.60 19.67 -41.70
CA PRO A 236 11.32 20.50 -40.52
C PRO A 236 9.83 20.57 -40.17
N ALA A 237 8.96 20.75 -41.17
CA ALA A 237 7.51 20.77 -41.00
C ALA A 237 6.93 19.45 -40.46
N ARG A 238 7.53 18.31 -40.81
CA ARG A 238 7.10 16.99 -40.31
C ARG A 238 7.56 16.76 -38.88
N PHE A 239 8.75 17.25 -38.53
CA PHE A 239 9.26 17.23 -37.16
C PHE A 239 8.40 18.10 -36.23
N GLU A 240 8.10 19.34 -36.63
CA GLU A 240 7.21 20.24 -35.87
C GLU A 240 5.83 19.61 -35.65
N ARG A 241 5.27 18.93 -36.66
CA ARG A 241 3.98 18.24 -36.54
C ARG A 241 4.02 17.08 -35.53
N ILE A 242 5.12 16.32 -35.47
CA ILE A 242 5.31 15.23 -34.50
C ILE A 242 5.43 15.80 -33.08
N VAL A 243 6.19 16.89 -32.91
CA VAL A 243 6.35 17.56 -31.62
C VAL A 243 5.03 18.15 -31.15
N ALA A 244 4.28 18.87 -32.00
CA ALA A 244 2.97 19.42 -31.68
C ALA A 244 1.95 18.33 -31.28
N GLN A 245 1.92 17.20 -32.00
CA GLN A 245 1.08 16.06 -31.62
C GLN A 245 1.49 15.45 -30.28
N SER A 246 2.78 15.42 -29.96
CA SER A 246 3.29 14.91 -28.68
C SER A 246 2.92 15.84 -27.53
N ILE A 247 3.03 17.17 -27.72
CA ILE A 247 2.64 18.18 -26.74
C ILE A 247 1.12 18.11 -26.45
N SER A 248 0.29 18.11 -27.49
CA SER A 248 -1.17 18.01 -27.34
C SER A 248 -1.61 16.74 -26.59
N LYS A 249 -0.88 15.63 -26.80
CA LYS A 249 -1.14 14.38 -26.07
C LYS A 249 -0.64 14.40 -24.63
N LEU A 250 0.48 15.08 -24.34
CA LEU A 250 0.93 15.31 -22.98
C LEU A 250 -0.05 16.19 -22.20
N GLU A 251 -0.66 17.18 -22.85
CA GLU A 251 -1.73 17.99 -22.26
C GLU A 251 -2.98 17.17 -21.98
N ALA A 252 -3.40 16.29 -22.91
CA ALA A 252 -4.51 15.37 -22.66
C ALA A 252 -4.24 14.41 -21.49
N LEU A 253 -2.99 13.93 -21.35
CA LEU A 253 -2.56 13.10 -20.23
C LEU A 253 -2.64 13.83 -18.88
N LYS A 254 -2.36 15.14 -18.85
CA LYS A 254 -2.52 15.96 -17.63
C LYS A 254 -3.97 16.09 -17.18
N GLU A 255 -4.93 15.92 -18.09
CA GLU A 255 -6.36 15.96 -17.74
C GLU A 255 -6.85 14.65 -17.08
N ILE A 256 -6.17 13.52 -17.28
CA ILE A 256 -6.60 12.22 -16.74
C ILE A 256 -6.65 12.20 -15.21
N PRO A 257 -5.59 12.63 -14.47
CA PRO A 257 -5.64 12.74 -13.01
C PRO A 257 -6.76 13.67 -12.54
N GLN A 258 -6.97 14.79 -13.23
CA GLN A 258 -7.97 15.78 -12.85
C GLN A 258 -9.40 15.25 -13.03
N ARG A 259 -9.65 14.48 -14.09
CA ARG A 259 -10.94 13.81 -14.31
C ARG A 259 -11.20 12.70 -13.29
N ALA A 260 -10.16 11.92 -12.95
CA ALA A 260 -10.25 10.90 -11.90
C ALA A 260 -10.60 11.55 -10.54
N LEU A 261 -9.87 12.58 -10.13
CA LEU A 261 -10.14 13.32 -8.88
C LEU A 261 -11.55 13.94 -8.84
N ARG A 262 -12.05 14.46 -9.97
CA ARG A 262 -13.42 15.02 -10.06
C ARG A 262 -14.51 13.95 -10.00
N ALA A 263 -14.26 12.75 -10.54
CA ALA A 263 -15.21 11.64 -10.45
C ALA A 263 -15.33 11.10 -9.01
N MET A 264 -14.24 11.20 -8.24
CA MET A 264 -14.17 10.74 -6.85
C MET A 264 -14.82 11.71 -5.86
N ASN A 265 -14.82 13.01 -6.15
CA ASN A 265 -15.51 14.03 -5.34
C ASN A 265 -17.03 14.11 -5.61
N LYS A 266 -17.58 13.29 -6.52
CA LYS A 266 -19.04 13.21 -6.66
C LYS A 266 -19.60 12.37 -5.51
N PRO A 267 -20.51 12.93 -4.68
CA PRO A 267 -21.20 12.12 -3.68
C PRO A 267 -21.99 11.03 -4.41
N GLN A 268 -21.62 9.77 -4.16
CA GLN A 268 -22.41 8.62 -4.61
C GLN A 268 -23.72 8.65 -3.82
N ARG A 269 -24.80 9.07 -4.50
CA ARG A 269 -26.18 9.02 -3.99
C ARG A 269 -26.61 7.58 -3.78
#